data_AF-A0A849VNZ4-F1
#
_entry.id   AF-A0A849VNZ4-F1
#
_cell.length_a   1.000
_cell.length_b   1.000
_cell.length_c   1.000
_cell.angle_alpha   90.00
_cell.angle_beta   90.00
_cell.angle_gamma   90.00
#
_symmetry.space_group_name_H-M   'P 1'
#
loop_
_entity.id
_entity.type
_entity.pdbx_description
1 polymer ?
#
loop_
_entity_poly.entity_id
_entity_poly.type
_entity_poly.pdbx_seq_one_letter_code
_entity_poly.pdbx_strand_id
1 'polypeptide(L)'
;MQPLRMKTIALATTVLLGCLYGAPASAMDICSGGFRAARKVTCLVDGDTGWENGKKWRLLDIDTPEISKPGCADELAKGKEAMIRLQDLMTHNEYGFVYDGREDRSKRLLVRVILSDGRDAGEVLLAEKLAQPWPNRGNVWCAP
;
A
#
# COMPACT_ATOMS: atom_id res chain seq x y z
N MET A 1 -1.73 -14.77 -78.24
CA MET A 1 -1.60 -13.70 -77.21
C MET A 1 -2.88 -13.71 -76.37
N GLN A 2 -2.80 -14.18 -75.13
CA GLN A 2 -3.89 -14.08 -74.13
C GLN A 2 -3.40 -13.19 -72.99
N PRO A 3 -4.22 -12.29 -72.43
CA PRO A 3 -3.79 -11.44 -71.33
C PRO A 3 -3.82 -12.19 -69.99
N LEU A 4 -2.80 -11.92 -69.18
CA LEU A 4 -2.63 -12.43 -67.82
C LEU A 4 -3.80 -11.99 -66.93
N ARG A 5 -4.42 -12.95 -66.23
CA ARG A 5 -5.47 -12.71 -65.23
C ARG A 5 -4.81 -12.38 -63.89
N MET A 6 -4.78 -11.11 -63.51
CA MET A 6 -4.27 -10.65 -62.22
C MET A 6 -5.28 -11.02 -61.11
N LYS A 7 -4.88 -11.89 -60.19
CA LYS A 7 -5.69 -12.26 -59.01
C LYS A 7 -5.41 -11.25 -57.89
N THR A 8 -6.38 -10.39 -57.59
CA THR A 8 -6.32 -9.49 -56.44
C THR A 8 -6.46 -10.31 -55.16
N ILE A 9 -5.39 -10.44 -54.38
CA ILE A 9 -5.44 -11.01 -53.03
C ILE A 9 -5.63 -9.83 -52.07
N ALA A 10 -6.84 -9.67 -51.54
CA ALA A 10 -7.10 -8.72 -50.47
C ALA A 10 -6.53 -9.32 -49.16
N LEU A 11 -5.48 -8.70 -48.60
CA LEU A 11 -5.04 -8.99 -47.24
C LEU A 11 -6.05 -8.36 -46.27
N ALA A 12 -6.87 -9.19 -45.62
CA ALA A 12 -7.65 -8.77 -44.47
C ALA A 12 -6.70 -8.64 -43.26
N THR A 13 -6.33 -7.41 -42.92
CA THR A 13 -5.62 -7.11 -41.66
C THR A 13 -6.59 -7.26 -40.50
N THR A 14 -6.55 -8.41 -39.84
CA THR A 14 -7.22 -8.63 -38.56
C THR A 14 -6.51 -7.79 -37.49
N VAL A 15 -7.10 -6.66 -37.10
CA VAL A 15 -6.65 -5.91 -35.93
C VAL A 15 -7.04 -6.75 -34.70
N LEU A 16 -6.05 -7.44 -34.13
CA LEU A 16 -6.16 -8.05 -32.81
C LEU A 16 -6.28 -6.92 -31.78
N LEU A 17 -7.51 -6.53 -31.47
CA LEU A 17 -7.83 -5.69 -30.32
C LEU A 17 -7.55 -6.55 -29.07
N GLY A 18 -6.29 -6.55 -28.62
CA GLY A 18 -5.91 -7.17 -27.36
C GLY A 18 -6.57 -6.43 -26.22
N CYS A 19 -7.64 -6.99 -25.67
CA CYS A 19 -8.19 -6.51 -24.41
C CYS A 19 -7.09 -6.60 -23.34
N LEU A 20 -6.60 -5.44 -22.90
CA LEU A 20 -5.81 -5.30 -21.67
C LEU A 20 -6.75 -5.56 -20.49
N TYR A 21 -7.02 -6.83 -20.20
CA TYR A 21 -7.60 -7.24 -18.94
C TYR A 21 -6.53 -7.12 -17.86
N GLY A 22 -6.36 -5.93 -17.30
CA GLY A 22 -5.68 -5.79 -16.02
C GLY A 22 -6.46 -6.60 -14.98
N ALA A 23 -5.79 -7.51 -14.27
CA ALA A 23 -6.41 -8.20 -13.15
C ALA A 23 -6.88 -7.15 -12.12
N PRO A 24 -8.05 -7.33 -11.48
CA PRO A 24 -8.44 -6.43 -10.40
C PRO A 24 -7.35 -6.48 -9.32
N ALA A 25 -6.81 -5.31 -8.96
CA ALA A 25 -5.96 -5.20 -7.80
C ALA A 25 -6.74 -5.76 -6.59
N SER A 26 -6.22 -6.81 -5.95
CA SER A 26 -6.79 -7.29 -4.70
C SER A 26 -6.66 -6.17 -3.66
N ALA A 27 -7.72 -5.92 -2.92
CA ALA A 27 -7.69 -4.94 -1.85
C ALA A 27 -6.58 -5.28 -0.84
N MET A 28 -5.93 -4.25 -0.29
CA MET A 28 -4.93 -4.44 0.75
C MET A 28 -5.59 -5.09 1.98
N ASP A 29 -5.10 -6.26 2.40
CA ASP A 29 -5.69 -6.99 3.52
C ASP A 29 -5.32 -6.40 4.88
N ILE A 30 -6.18 -6.63 5.89
CA ILE A 30 -5.80 -6.44 7.30
C ILE A 30 -5.24 -7.75 7.85
N CYS A 31 -4.12 -7.66 8.57
CA CYS A 31 -3.39 -8.82 9.02
C CYS A 31 -4.15 -9.69 10.01
N SER A 32 -4.31 -10.98 9.68
CA SER A 32 -4.92 -11.99 10.55
C SER A 32 -4.00 -13.18 10.80
N GLY A 33 -4.10 -13.76 12.01
CA GLY A 33 -3.31 -14.91 12.44
C GLY A 33 -1.80 -14.61 12.63
N GLY A 34 -1.08 -15.65 13.06
CA GLY A 34 0.38 -15.62 13.29
C GLY A 34 1.21 -16.07 12.07
N PHE A 35 2.50 -16.31 12.33
CA PHE A 35 3.49 -16.86 11.36
C PHE A 35 3.54 -16.12 10.02
N ARG A 36 3.34 -14.79 10.07
CA ARG A 36 3.18 -13.92 8.89
C ARG A 36 4.38 -13.96 7.94
N ALA A 37 5.60 -14.02 8.48
CA ALA A 37 6.82 -14.16 7.69
C ALA A 37 6.83 -15.46 6.86
N ALA A 38 6.57 -16.60 7.50
CA ALA A 38 6.56 -17.91 6.85
C ALA A 38 5.43 -18.03 5.81
N ARG A 39 4.28 -17.42 6.10
CA ARG A 39 3.12 -17.34 5.19
C ARG A 39 3.28 -16.32 4.06
N LYS A 40 4.34 -15.51 4.08
CA LYS A 40 4.62 -14.47 3.08
C LYS A 40 3.43 -13.53 2.83
N VAL A 41 2.71 -13.16 3.89
CA VAL A 41 1.52 -12.32 3.76
C VAL A 41 1.89 -10.90 3.35
N THR A 42 0.98 -10.25 2.63
CA THR A 42 0.93 -8.80 2.41
C THR A 42 -0.34 -8.27 3.07
N CYS A 43 -0.21 -7.46 4.12
CA CYS A 43 -1.34 -6.96 4.91
C CYS A 43 -0.93 -5.82 5.86
N LEU A 44 -1.90 -5.04 6.33
CA LEU A 44 -1.71 -3.96 7.31
C LEU A 44 -1.95 -4.43 8.74
N VAL A 45 -1.13 -3.93 9.68
CA VAL A 45 -1.28 -4.15 11.12
C VAL A 45 -2.02 -2.97 11.77
N ASP A 46 -1.64 -1.75 11.42
CA ASP A 46 -2.18 -0.48 11.90
C ASP A 46 -1.90 0.64 10.85
N GLY A 47 -1.94 1.91 11.26
CA GLY A 47 -1.79 3.08 10.37
C GLY A 47 -0.37 3.36 9.88
N ASP A 48 0.66 2.67 10.40
CA ASP A 48 2.05 2.87 9.94
C ASP A 48 2.85 1.57 9.79
N THR A 49 2.29 0.43 10.20
CA THR A 49 2.98 -0.85 10.19
C THR A 49 2.23 -1.87 9.34
N GLY A 50 2.97 -2.61 8.53
CA GLY A 50 2.42 -3.70 7.73
C GLY A 50 3.43 -4.81 7.43
N TRP A 51 3.00 -5.75 6.60
CA TRP A 51 3.81 -6.82 6.03
C TRP A 51 3.72 -6.75 4.51
N GLU A 52 4.84 -6.95 3.83
CA GLU A 52 4.93 -7.09 2.38
C GLU A 52 5.70 -8.38 2.05
N ASN A 53 5.03 -9.36 1.43
CA ASN A 53 5.62 -10.66 1.10
C ASN A 53 6.39 -11.29 2.29
N GLY A 54 5.81 -11.21 3.49
CA GLY A 54 6.42 -11.75 4.72
C GLY A 54 7.54 -10.91 5.34
N LYS A 55 7.78 -9.69 4.85
CA LYS A 55 8.70 -8.73 5.48
C LYS A 55 7.93 -7.66 6.21
N LYS A 56 8.21 -7.47 7.50
CA LYS A 56 7.56 -6.44 8.31
C LYS A 56 8.18 -5.08 8.02
N TRP A 57 7.35 -4.07 7.82
CA TRP A 57 7.78 -2.71 7.52
C TRP A 57 7.08 -1.70 8.42
N ARG A 58 7.65 -0.49 8.47
CA ARG A 58 7.08 0.68 9.12
C ARG A 58 7.28 1.93 8.24
N LEU A 59 6.26 2.78 8.15
CA LEU A 59 6.38 4.09 7.50
C LEU A 59 7.41 4.98 8.20
N LEU A 60 8.25 5.63 7.40
CA LEU A 60 9.20 6.62 7.86
C LEU A 60 8.51 7.92 8.30
N ASP A 61 9.21 8.66 9.16
CA ASP A 61 8.89 10.04 9.57
C ASP A 61 7.53 10.27 10.23
N ILE A 62 6.74 9.21 10.43
CA ILE A 62 5.43 9.28 11.07
C ILE A 62 5.26 8.24 12.18
N ASP A 63 4.25 8.48 13.01
CA ASP A 63 3.74 7.60 14.03
C ASP A 63 2.22 7.68 14.06
N THR A 64 1.55 6.54 14.08
CA THR A 64 0.09 6.44 14.08
C THR A 64 -0.44 5.90 15.41
N PRO A 65 -1.70 6.21 15.77
CA PRO A 65 -2.31 5.66 16.98
C PRO A 65 -2.32 4.13 16.97
N GLU A 66 -1.91 3.51 18.07
CA GLU A 66 -1.73 2.06 18.15
C GLU A 66 -3.06 1.30 18.24
N ILE A 67 -3.21 0.24 17.44
CA ILE A 67 -4.40 -0.64 17.49
C ILE A 67 -4.16 -1.88 18.35
N SER A 68 -2.94 -2.42 18.35
CA SER A 68 -2.65 -3.70 19.01
C SER A 68 -2.61 -3.58 20.53
N LYS A 69 -2.14 -2.44 21.04
CA LYS A 69 -2.04 -2.13 22.48
C LYS A 69 -2.30 -0.63 22.70
N PRO A 70 -3.52 -0.14 22.41
CA PRO A 70 -3.86 1.26 22.64
C PRO A 70 -3.75 1.59 24.14
N GLY A 71 -3.24 2.77 24.46
CA GLY A 71 -3.26 3.34 25.79
C GLY A 71 -4.66 3.76 26.25
N CYS A 72 -5.59 4.02 25.32
CA CYS A 72 -6.96 4.42 25.61
C CYS A 72 -7.94 4.12 24.45
N ALA A 73 -9.24 4.28 24.69
CA ALA A 73 -10.28 4.04 23.67
C ALA A 73 -10.21 5.01 22.48
N ASP A 74 -9.85 6.28 22.73
CA ASP A 74 -9.74 7.31 21.69
C ASP A 74 -8.58 7.01 20.73
N GLU A 75 -7.44 6.56 21.26
CA GLU A 75 -6.33 6.07 20.45
C GLU A 75 -6.75 4.88 19.58
N LEU A 76 -7.47 3.90 20.14
CA LEU A 76 -7.95 2.76 19.36
C LEU A 76 -8.87 3.18 18.21
N ALA A 77 -9.79 4.11 18.47
CA ALA A 77 -10.70 4.63 17.45
C ALA A 77 -9.90 5.34 16.34
N LYS A 78 -8.99 6.23 16.72
CA LYS A 78 -8.16 6.96 15.77
C LYS A 78 -7.20 6.06 15.00
N GLY A 79 -6.67 5.01 15.63
CA GLY A 79 -5.80 4.03 15.02
C GLY A 79 -6.52 3.25 13.93
N LYS A 80 -7.78 2.85 14.18
CA LYS A 80 -8.62 2.23 13.16
C LYS A 80 -8.88 3.15 11.97
N GLU A 81 -9.15 4.45 12.22
CA GLU A 81 -9.28 5.44 11.14
C GLU A 81 -8.00 5.53 10.30
N ALA A 82 -6.84 5.60 10.95
CA ALA A 82 -5.55 5.68 10.26
C ALA A 82 -5.26 4.43 9.42
N MET A 83 -5.50 3.23 9.96
CA MET A 83 -5.34 1.97 9.25
C MET A 83 -6.29 1.84 8.05
N ILE A 84 -7.57 2.20 8.22
CA ILE A 84 -8.55 2.19 7.12
C ILE A 84 -8.13 3.16 6.03
N ARG A 85 -7.62 4.34 6.41
CA ARG A 85 -7.15 5.32 5.43
C ARG A 85 -5.92 4.83 4.68
N LEU A 86 -4.94 4.23 5.36
CA LEU A 86 -3.79 3.64 4.69
C LEU A 86 -4.20 2.49 3.76
N GLN A 87 -5.14 1.64 4.21
CA GLN A 87 -5.72 0.58 3.40
C GLN A 87 -6.36 1.12 2.12
N ASP A 88 -7.16 2.18 2.24
CA ASP A 88 -7.82 2.85 1.12
C ASP A 88 -6.81 3.41 0.11
N LEU A 89 -5.78 4.11 0.60
CA LEU A 89 -4.69 4.64 -0.24
C LEU A 89 -3.98 3.52 -1.00
N MET A 90 -3.63 2.42 -0.33
CA MET A 90 -2.89 1.30 -0.94
C MET A 90 -3.76 0.35 -1.77
N THR A 91 -5.09 0.37 -1.59
CA THR A 91 -6.04 -0.44 -2.35
C THR A 91 -6.42 0.23 -3.66
N HIS A 92 -6.68 1.54 -3.62
CA HIS A 92 -7.18 2.29 -4.78
C HIS A 92 -6.07 2.89 -5.64
N ASN A 93 -4.80 2.69 -5.26
CA ASN A 93 -3.65 3.11 -6.03
C ASN A 93 -2.66 1.97 -6.11
N GLU A 94 -2.00 1.83 -7.26
CA GLU A 94 -0.72 1.10 -7.27
C GLU A 94 0.25 1.84 -6.35
N TYR A 95 1.10 1.10 -5.64
CA TYR A 95 2.06 1.68 -4.72
C TYR A 95 3.42 1.01 -4.85
N GLY A 96 4.47 1.77 -4.52
CA GLY A 96 5.84 1.30 -4.42
C GLY A 96 6.43 1.61 -3.05
N PHE A 97 7.26 0.69 -2.55
CA PHE A 97 8.08 0.96 -1.37
C PHE A 97 9.40 1.62 -1.76
N VAL A 98 9.70 2.76 -1.15
CA VAL A 98 11.05 3.34 -1.14
C VAL A 98 11.71 2.99 0.18
N TYR A 99 12.64 2.05 0.14
CA TYR A 99 13.37 1.61 1.33
C TYR A 99 14.50 2.58 1.68
N ASP A 100 14.58 3.00 2.94
CA ASP A 100 15.61 3.93 3.43
C ASP A 100 16.93 3.25 3.82
N GLY A 101 17.06 1.94 3.60
CA GLY A 101 18.29 1.21 3.89
C GLY A 101 18.48 0.83 5.35
N ARG A 102 17.53 1.19 6.23
CA ARG A 102 17.61 0.94 7.68
C ARG A 102 16.46 0.08 8.19
N GLU A 103 16.75 -0.64 9.27
CA GLU A 103 15.75 -1.29 10.13
C GLU A 103 15.63 -0.54 11.45
N ASP A 104 14.43 -0.52 12.02
CA ASP A 104 14.27 -0.07 13.40
C ASP A 104 14.75 -1.12 14.42
N ARG A 105 14.68 -0.76 15.71
CA ARG A 105 15.08 -1.66 16.81
C ARG A 105 14.25 -2.96 16.85
N SER A 106 13.05 -2.94 16.30
CA SER A 106 12.13 -4.06 16.19
C SER A 106 12.29 -4.84 14.88
N LYS A 107 13.36 -4.58 14.11
CA LYS A 107 13.67 -5.27 12.85
C LYS A 107 12.60 -5.07 11.78
N ARG A 108 11.87 -3.95 11.82
CA ARG A 108 10.99 -3.52 10.73
C ARG A 108 11.81 -2.73 9.72
N LEU A 109 11.59 -3.02 8.43
CA LEU A 109 12.13 -2.20 7.35
C LEU A 109 11.51 -0.80 7.41
N LEU A 110 12.33 0.24 7.35
CA LEU A 110 11.86 1.62 7.28
C LEU A 110 11.63 2.04 5.83
N VAL A 111 10.40 2.42 5.51
CA VAL A 111 9.97 2.64 4.12
C VAL A 111 9.13 3.89 3.98
N ARG A 112 9.10 4.47 2.78
CA ARG A 112 7.99 5.30 2.31
C ARG A 112 7.10 4.47 1.40
N VAL A 113 5.80 4.75 1.40
CA VAL A 113 4.83 4.18 0.47
C VAL A 113 4.46 5.28 -0.52
N ILE A 114 4.96 5.16 -1.76
CA ILE A 114 4.71 6.12 -2.82
C ILE A 114 3.58 5.57 -3.70
N LEU A 115 2.50 6.33 -3.81
CA LEU A 115 1.33 6.00 -4.62
C LEU A 115 1.61 6.34 -6.09
N SER A 116 0.90 5.69 -7.02
CA SER A 116 1.06 5.90 -8.46
C SER A 116 0.72 7.32 -8.94
N ASP A 117 -0.05 8.07 -8.15
CA ASP A 117 -0.33 9.50 -8.38
C ASP A 117 0.77 10.44 -7.84
N GLY A 118 1.86 9.89 -7.30
CA GLY A 118 3.03 10.62 -6.83
C GLY A 118 2.96 11.06 -5.37
N ARG A 119 1.87 10.79 -4.64
CA ARG A 119 1.77 11.13 -3.21
C ARG A 119 2.54 10.13 -2.35
N ASP A 120 3.09 10.61 -1.23
CA ASP A 120 3.57 9.76 -0.13
C ASP A 120 2.41 9.51 0.83
N ALA A 121 2.07 8.24 1.07
CA ALA A 121 0.97 7.88 1.95
C ALA A 121 1.18 8.39 3.39
N GLY A 122 2.42 8.41 3.88
CA GLY A 122 2.72 8.93 5.22
C GLY A 122 2.42 10.42 5.36
N GLU A 123 2.76 11.20 4.33
CA GLU A 123 2.45 12.64 4.27
C GLU A 123 0.93 12.90 4.19
N VAL A 124 0.19 12.04 3.46
CA VAL A 124 -1.27 12.11 3.44
C VAL A 124 -1.85 11.89 4.84
N LEU A 125 -1.36 10.88 5.58
CA LEU A 125 -1.81 10.60 6.94
C LEU A 125 -1.50 11.75 7.91
N LEU A 126 -0.34 12.41 7.78
CA LEU A 126 -0.02 13.61 8.55
C LEU A 126 -0.98 14.76 8.24
N ALA A 127 -1.19 15.05 6.95
CA ALA A 127 -2.07 16.14 6.51
C ALA A 127 -3.51 15.94 6.99
N GLU A 128 -3.98 14.69 7.05
CA GLU A 128 -5.31 14.31 7.51
C GLU A 128 -5.42 14.14 9.03
N LYS A 129 -4.35 14.43 9.78
CA LYS A 129 -4.28 14.29 11.26
C LYS A 129 -4.58 12.86 11.73
N LEU A 130 -4.14 11.88 10.95
CA LEU A 130 -4.19 10.45 11.26
C LEU A 130 -2.84 9.91 11.73
N ALA A 131 -1.80 10.74 11.66
CA ALA A 131 -0.48 10.47 12.19
C ALA A 131 0.08 11.72 12.89
N GLN A 132 1.15 11.53 13.66
CA GLN A 132 2.03 12.60 14.14
C GLN A 132 3.46 12.41 13.59
N PRO A 133 4.29 13.47 13.49
CA PRO A 133 5.68 13.32 13.05
C PRO A 133 6.49 12.40 13.96
N TRP A 134 7.46 11.67 13.39
CA TRP A 134 8.42 10.85 14.13
C TRP A 134 9.84 11.37 13.92
N PRO A 135 10.68 11.47 14.98
CA PRO A 135 10.40 11.10 16.38
C PRO A 135 9.49 12.11 17.10
N ASN A 136 8.65 11.62 18.02
CA ASN A 136 7.75 12.43 18.87
C ASN A 136 8.06 12.29 20.37
N ARG A 137 7.26 12.97 21.20
CA ARG A 137 7.35 12.96 22.67
C ARG A 137 6.11 12.35 23.35
N GLY A 138 5.53 11.31 22.75
CA GLY A 138 4.50 10.49 23.40
C GLY A 138 3.18 10.43 22.63
N ASN A 139 2.22 9.77 23.28
CA ASN A 139 0.89 9.55 22.77
C ASN A 139 0.03 10.82 22.93
N VAL A 140 -0.39 11.41 21.81
CA VAL A 140 -1.23 12.61 21.77
C VAL A 140 -2.73 12.30 21.60
N TRP A 141 -3.10 11.01 21.53
CA TRP A 141 -4.44 10.54 21.21
C TRP A 141 -5.26 10.15 22.44
N CYS A 142 -4.62 10.05 23.60
CA CYS A 142 -5.33 9.91 24.86
C CYS A 142 -5.61 11.28 25.46
N ALA A 143 -6.81 11.43 26.02
CA ALA A 143 -7.13 12.59 26.83
C ALA A 143 -6.04 12.78 27.93
N PRO A 144 -5.65 14.03 28.24
CA PRO A 144 -4.70 14.32 29.32
C PRO A 144 -5.13 13.76 30.68
#